data_AF-A0A645AVU2-F1
#
_entry.id   AF-A0A645AVU2-F1
#
_cell.length_a   1.000
_cell.length_b   1.000
_cell.length_c   1.000
_cell.angle_alpha   90.00
_cell.angle_beta   90.00
_cell.angle_gamma   90.00
#
_symmetry.space_group_name_H-M   'P 1'
#
loop_
_entity.id
_entity.type
_entity.pdbx_description
1 polymer ?
#
loop_
_entity_poly.entity_id
_entity_poly.type
_entity_poly.pdbx_seq_one_letter_code
_entity_poly.pdbx_strand_id
1 'polypeptide(L)' 'MDNFEWERGWTQRFGLWGLEVETQKRIRRPSVDLYEAICKENGISSEMVERFAPEIYDQLFPGVK' A
#
# COMPACT_ATOMS: atom_id res chain seq x y z
N MET A 1 2.50 -9.35 -4.32
CA MET A 1 3.85 -9.63 -3.81
C MET A 1 4.83 -9.22 -4.88
N ASP A 2 6.05 -8.79 -4.53
CA ASP A 2 7.10 -8.54 -5.54
C ASP A 2 7.31 -9.80 -6.40
N ASN A 3 7.57 -9.59 -7.67
CA ASN A 3 7.71 -10.65 -8.67
C ASN A 3 8.91 -10.39 -9.58
N PHE A 4 9.31 -11.42 -10.32
CA PHE A 4 10.28 -11.29 -11.39
C PHE A 4 9.67 -10.51 -12.56
N GLU A 5 10.35 -9.47 -13.02
CA GLU A 5 9.87 -8.54 -14.05
C GLU A 5 10.70 -8.69 -15.34
N TRP A 6 10.52 -9.82 -16.03
CA TRP A 6 11.09 -10.09 -17.36
C TRP A 6 12.57 -9.68 -17.49
N GLU A 7 12.90 -8.86 -18.49
CA GLU A 7 14.24 -8.33 -18.74
C GLU A 7 14.84 -7.51 -17.58
N ARG A 8 13.98 -6.96 -16.70
CA ARG A 8 14.39 -6.18 -15.53
C ARG A 8 14.64 -7.04 -14.30
N GLY A 9 14.34 -8.34 -14.38
CA GLY A 9 14.55 -9.30 -13.31
C GLY A 9 13.92 -8.86 -11.99
N TRP A 10 14.69 -8.93 -10.90
CA TRP A 10 14.22 -8.60 -9.54
C TRP A 10 14.41 -7.13 -9.12
N THR A 11 14.73 -6.24 -10.06
CA THR A 11 15.04 -4.84 -9.75
C THR A 11 13.80 -4.00 -9.43
N GLN A 12 12.64 -4.38 -9.97
CA GLN A 12 11.37 -3.67 -9.75
C GLN A 12 10.58 -4.30 -8.60
N ARG A 13 9.95 -3.47 -7.78
CA ARG A 13 9.26 -3.88 -6.55
C ARG A 13 7.83 -3.33 -6.52
N PHE A 14 6.94 -3.91 -7.33
CA PHE A 14 5.55 -3.47 -7.46
C PHE A 14 4.60 -4.08 -6.42
N GLY A 15 5.02 -5.08 -5.65
CA GLY A 15 4.13 -5.80 -4.77
C GLY A 15 3.68 -4.97 -3.57
N LEU A 16 2.41 -5.12 -3.17
CA LEU A 16 1.99 -4.69 -1.83
C LEU A 16 2.82 -5.41 -0.76
N TRP A 17 3.09 -6.69 -0.95
CA TRP A 17 4.04 -7.47 -0.16
C TRP A 17 5.42 -7.47 -0.80
N GLY A 18 6.46 -7.12 -0.04
CA GLY A 18 7.84 -7.32 -0.47
C GLY A 18 8.25 -8.79 -0.43
N LEU A 19 9.24 -9.15 -1.24
CA LEU A 19 9.85 -10.49 -1.25
C LEU A 19 11.37 -10.38 -1.12
N GLU A 20 11.94 -11.08 -0.14
CA GLU A 20 13.38 -11.38 -0.10
C GLU A 20 13.62 -12.63 -0.96
N VAL A 21 14.42 -12.52 -2.02
CA VAL A 21 14.50 -13.56 -3.07
C VAL A 21 15.24 -14.79 -2.56
N GLU A 22 16.28 -14.59 -1.74
CA GLU A 22 17.16 -15.64 -1.23
C GLU A 22 16.42 -16.51 -0.21
N THR A 23 15.68 -15.89 0.70
CA THR A 23 15.02 -16.57 1.83
C THR A 23 13.55 -16.88 1.56
N GLN A 24 12.99 -16.31 0.50
CA GLN A 24 11.54 -16.30 0.21
C GLN A 24 10.71 -15.66 1.32
N LYS A 25 11.30 -14.82 2.20
CA LYS A 25 10.54 -14.13 3.24
C LYS A 25 9.63 -13.07 2.62
N ARG A 26 8.36 -13.09 3.03
CA ARG A 26 7.36 -12.09 2.63
C ARG A 26 7.39 -10.95 3.65
N ILE A 27 7.55 -9.73 3.15
CA ILE A 27 7.69 -8.54 3.99
C ILE A 27 6.41 -7.71 3.84
N ARG A 28 5.71 -7.51 4.96
CA ARG A 28 4.52 -6.66 5.01
C ARG A 28 4.95 -5.20 4.84
N ARG A 29 4.37 -4.49 3.87
CA ARG A 29 4.61 -3.05 3.65
C ARG A 29 3.40 -2.23 4.14
N PRO A 30 3.56 -0.92 4.42
CA PRO A 30 2.44 -0.05 4.78
C PRO A 30 1.30 -0.06 3.75
N SER A 31 1.60 -0.24 2.46
CA SER A 31 0.60 -0.37 1.41
C SER A 31 -0.32 -1.59 1.57
N VAL A 32 0.13 -2.64 2.27
CA VAL A 32 -0.73 -3.78 2.63
C VAL A 32 -1.80 -3.33 3.61
N ASP A 33 -1.42 -2.54 4.62
CA ASP A 33 -2.33 -2.09 5.67
C ASP A 33 -3.38 -1.14 5.09
N LEU A 34 -2.97 -0.23 4.21
CA LEU A 34 -3.89 0.64 3.48
C LEU A 34 -4.86 -0.18 2.62
N TYR A 35 -4.36 -1.09 1.79
CA TYR A 35 -5.22 -1.89 0.91
C TYR A 35 -6.14 -2.84 1.68
N GLU A 36 -5.68 -3.39 2.82
CA GLU A 36 -6.51 -4.18 3.74
C GLU A 36 -7.67 -3.36 4.30
N ALA A 37 -7.40 -2.12 4.74
CA ALA A 37 -8.43 -1.22 5.24
C ALA A 37 -9.47 -0.89 4.15
N ILE A 38 -9.00 -0.55 2.94
CA ILE A 38 -9.87 -0.31 1.77
C ILE A 38 -10.80 -1.50 1.52
N CYS A 39 -10.25 -2.72 1.52
CA CYS A 39 -11.05 -3.93 1.28
C CYS A 39 -12.06 -4.19 2.41
N LYS A 40 -11.68 -3.96 3.68
CA LYS A 40 -12.57 -4.18 4.84
C LYS A 40 -13.71 -3.17 4.91
N GLU A 41 -13.44 -1.91 4.58
CA GLU A 41 -14.42 -0.82 4.61
C GLU A 41 -15.19 -0.70 3.29
N ASN A 42 -14.76 -1.42 2.24
CA ASN A 42 -15.29 -1.31 0.89
C ASN A 42 -15.31 0.14 0.38
N GLY A 43 -14.26 0.90 0.70
CA GLY A 43 -14.18 2.33 0.42
C GLY A 43 -12.93 2.97 1.03
N ILE A 44 -12.79 4.27 0.80
CA ILE A 44 -11.73 5.11 1.38
C ILE A 44 -12.42 6.09 2.34
N SER A 45 -12.17 5.92 3.64
CA SER A 45 -12.71 6.80 4.69
C SER A 45 -11.77 7.96 4.99
N SER A 46 -12.31 9.00 5.63
CA SER A 46 -11.52 10.14 6.11
C SER A 46 -10.48 9.71 7.14
N GLU A 47 -10.84 8.86 8.11
CA GLU A 47 -9.92 8.28 9.09
C GLU A 47 -8.74 7.54 8.42
N MET A 48 -9.03 6.78 7.36
CA MET A 48 -8.00 6.09 6.59
C MET A 48 -7.04 7.07 5.91
N VAL A 49 -7.55 8.12 5.28
CA VAL A 49 -6.70 9.14 4.65
C VAL A 49 -5.87 9.89 5.69
N GLU A 50 -6.46 10.24 6.83
CA GLU A 50 -5.73 10.89 7.94
C GLU A 50 -4.56 10.01 8.44
N ARG A 51 -4.78 8.69 8.49
CA ARG A 51 -3.76 7.74 8.94
C ARG A 51 -2.67 7.47 7.92
N PHE A 52 -3.03 7.25 6.65
CA PHE A 52 -2.11 6.70 5.64
C PHE A 52 -1.56 7.74 4.65
N ALA A 53 -2.27 8.85 4.43
CA ALA A 53 -1.88 9.90 3.51
C ALA A 53 -2.38 11.29 4.00
N PRO A 54 -1.97 11.72 5.21
CA PRO A 54 -2.45 12.97 5.82
C PRO A 54 -2.21 14.20 4.94
N GLU A 55 -1.18 14.18 4.09
CA GLU A 55 -0.80 15.27 3.20
C GLU A 55 -1.83 15.60 2.12
N ILE A 56 -2.76 14.68 1.82
CA ILE A 56 -3.86 14.90 0.86
C ILE A 56 -5.24 14.95 1.51
N TYR A 57 -5.33 14.92 2.84
CA TYR A 57 -6.62 14.88 3.56
C TYR A 57 -7.55 16.01 3.14
N ASP A 58 -7.08 17.26 3.23
CA ASP A 58 -7.89 18.44 2.92
C ASP A 58 -8.31 18.51 1.44
N GLN A 59 -7.58 17.81 0.55
CA GLN A 59 -7.93 17.70 -0.86
C GLN A 59 -9.06 16.70 -1.10
N LEU A 60 -9.09 15.60 -0.35
CA LEU A 60 -10.08 14.53 -0.49
C LEU A 60 -11.35 14.76 0.36
N PHE A 61 -11.21 15.40 1.53
CA PHE A 61 -12.30 15.64 2.47
C PHE A 61 -12.35 17.12 2.93
N PRO A 62 -12.61 18.06 2.02
CA PRO A 62 -12.67 19.48 2.37
C PRO A 62 -13.85 19.77 3.32
N GLY A 63 -13.59 20.50 4.40
CA GLY A 63 -14.63 20.97 5.32
C GLY A 63 -15.12 19.93 6.34
N VAL A 64 -14.45 18.78 6.43
CA VAL A 64 -14.71 17.76 7.47
C VAL A 64 -13.63 17.92 8.56
N LYS A 65 -13.99 18.56 9.67
CA LYS A 65 -13.25 18.51 10.95
C LYS A 65 -14.23 18.50 12.11
#